data_AF-A0A3T2A1Q7-F1
#
_entry.id   AF-A0A3T2A1Q7-F1
#
_cell.length_a   1.000
_cell.length_b   1.000
_cell.length_c   1.000
_cell.angle_alpha   90.00
_cell.angle_beta   90.00
_cell.angle_gamma   90.00
#
_symmetry.space_group_name_H-M   'P 1'
#
loop_
_entity.id
_entity.type
_entity.pdbx_description
1 polymer ?
#
loop_
_entity_poly.entity_id
_entity_poly.type
_entity_poly.pdbx_seq_one_letter_code
_entity_poly.pdbx_strand_id
1 'polypeptide(L)' 'MRVYSFNDFKYICYIEGKGKAVEKIFSGLLETKELKSFYKNLEKKHLDINTIYNEYLFQSKNK' A
#
# COMPACT_ATOMS: atom_id res chain seq x y z
N MET A 1 6.02 -7.85 -11.14
CA MET A 1 5.74 -6.42 -10.87
C MET A 1 7.00 -5.79 -10.31
N ARG A 2 7.34 -4.53 -10.66
CA ARG A 2 8.52 -3.87 -10.07
C ARG A 2 8.24 -3.64 -8.59
N VAL A 3 9.10 -4.15 -7.71
CA VAL A 3 9.03 -3.88 -6.27
C VAL A 3 9.62 -2.50 -6.03
N TYR A 4 8.83 -1.57 -5.52
CA TYR A 4 9.31 -0.25 -5.13
C TYR A 4 10.23 -0.38 -3.92
N SER A 5 11.34 0.36 -3.91
CA SER A 5 12.11 0.53 -2.68
C SER A 5 11.28 1.30 -1.64
N PHE A 6 11.68 1.25 -0.37
CA PHE A 6 10.99 1.99 0.68
C PHE A 6 10.95 3.50 0.40
N ASN A 7 12.05 4.04 -0.15
CA ASN A 7 12.14 5.46 -0.48
C ASN A 7 11.21 5.82 -1.64
N ASP A 8 11.14 4.99 -2.68
CA ASP A 8 10.22 5.20 -3.81
C ASP A 8 8.77 5.12 -3.33
N PHE A 9 8.44 4.10 -2.53
CA PHE A 9 7.11 3.92 -1.95
C PHE A 9 6.71 5.14 -1.10
N LYS A 10 7.62 5.58 -0.22
CA LYS A 10 7.41 6.76 0.62
C LYS A 10 7.22 8.02 -0.21
N TYR A 11 8.01 8.19 -1.26
CA TYR A 11 7.91 9.33 -2.16
C TYR A 11 6.57 9.35 -2.89
N ILE A 12 6.11 8.20 -3.40
CA ILE A 12 4.79 8.08 -4.04
C ILE A 12 3.67 8.42 -3.04
N CYS A 13 3.72 7.87 -1.82
CA CYS A 13 2.78 8.20 -0.75
C CYS A 13 2.78 9.69 -0.37
N TYR A 14 3.92 10.36 -0.46
CA TYR A 14 4.05 11.79 -0.18
C TYR A 14 3.44 12.65 -1.30
N ILE A 15 3.72 12.31 -2.57
CA ILE A 15 3.26 13.08 -3.73
C ILE A 15 1.77 12.86 -4.02
N GLU A 16 1.31 11.61 -4.07
CA GLU A 16 -0.09 11.29 -4.41
C GLU A 16 -1.03 11.35 -3.19
N GLY A 17 -0.46 11.39 -1.99
CA GLY A 17 -1.17 11.21 -0.73
C GLY A 17 -1.31 9.73 -0.38
N LYS A 18 -1.17 9.44 0.92
CA LYS A 18 -1.09 8.07 1.46
C LYS A 18 -2.22 7.15 1.00
N GLY A 19 -3.47 7.63 0.96
CA GLY A 19 -4.62 6.84 0.54
C GLY A 19 -4.57 6.45 -0.94
N LYS A 20 -4.46 7.45 -1.84
CA LYS A 20 -4.44 7.23 -3.30
C LYS A 20 -3.23 6.39 -3.74
N ALA A 21 -2.06 6.67 -3.16
CA ALA A 21 -0.85 5.90 -3.44
C ALA A 21 -1.03 4.42 -3.08
N VAL A 22 -1.57 4.13 -1.90
CA VAL A 22 -1.84 2.75 -1.48
C VAL A 22 -2.85 2.10 -2.41
N GLU A 23 -3.96 2.76 -2.72
CA GLU A 23 -4.97 2.18 -3.62
C GLU A 23 -4.37 1.82 -4.98
N LYS A 24 -3.58 2.72 -5.58
CA LYS A 24 -2.91 2.48 -6.87
C LYS A 24 -1.91 1.34 -6.79
N ILE A 25 -1.01 1.35 -5.80
CA ILE A 25 0.03 0.32 -5.63
C ILE A 25 -0.60 -1.05 -5.35
N PHE A 26 -1.61 -1.11 -4.47
CA PHE A 26 -2.24 -2.35 -4.06
C PHE A 26 -3.28 -2.86 -5.07
N SER A 27 -3.83 -2.01 -5.96
CA SER A 27 -4.78 -2.46 -6.99
C SER A 27 -4.19 -3.49 -7.95
N GLY A 28 -2.87 -3.44 -8.15
CA GLY A 28 -2.12 -4.44 -8.91
C GLY A 28 -1.74 -5.68 -8.10
N LEU A 29 -1.95 -5.70 -6.78
CA LEU A 29 -1.53 -6.76 -5.87
C LEU A 29 -2.72 -7.51 -5.25
N LEU A 30 -3.67 -6.80 -4.67
CA LEU A 30 -4.85 -7.32 -3.98
C LEU A 30 -6.09 -7.27 -4.86
N GLU A 31 -7.05 -8.15 -4.58
CA GLU A 31 -8.39 -8.03 -5.16
C GLU A 31 -9.15 -6.82 -4.56
N THR A 32 -10.10 -6.27 -5.32
CA THR A 32 -10.88 -5.09 -4.94
C THR A 32 -11.55 -5.20 -3.57
N LYS A 33 -11.95 -6.42 -3.16
CA LYS A 33 -12.57 -6.69 -1.86
C LYS A 33 -11.58 -6.56 -0.70
N GLU A 34 -10.38 -7.11 -0.87
CA GLU A 34 -9.30 -7.03 0.12
C GLU A 34 -8.77 -5.60 0.24
N LEU A 35 -8.64 -4.92 -0.90
CA LEU A 35 -8.19 -3.53 -0.95
C LEU A 35 -9.15 -2.59 -0.20
N LYS A 36 -10.47 -2.75 -0.35
CA LYS A 36 -11.46 -2.00 0.43
C LYS A 36 -11.34 -2.25 1.94
N SER A 37 -11.08 -3.50 2.34
CA SER A 37 -10.89 -3.85 3.75
C SER A 37 -9.61 -3.22 4.30
N PHE A 38 -8.52 -3.29 3.54
CA PHE A 38 -7.23 -2.69 3.88
C PHE A 38 -7.34 -1.17 4.02
N TYR A 39 -8.02 -0.51 3.09
CA TYR A 39 -8.24 0.93 3.12
C TYR A 39 -9.06 1.37 4.36
N LYS A 40 -10.13 0.66 4.70
CA LYS A 40 -10.89 0.89 5.94
C LYS A 40 -10.03 0.76 7.20
N ASN A 41 -9.12 -0.21 7.21
CA ASN A 41 -8.19 -0.39 8.32
C ASN A 41 -7.14 0.73 8.38
N LEU A 42 -6.69 1.21 7.22
CA LEU A 42 -5.79 2.35 7.09
C LEU A 42 -6.36 3.64 7.66
N GLU A 43 -7.60 3.96 7.29
CA GLU A 43 -8.31 5.14 7.80
C GLU A 43 -8.56 5.05 9.30
N LYS A 44 -9.00 3.88 9.79
CA LYS A 44 -9.33 3.70 11.21
C LYS A 44 -8.12 3.66 12.13
N LYS A 45 -7.01 3.04 11.69
CA LYS A 45 -5.85 2.76 12.54
C LYS A 45 -4.69 3.73 12.34
N HIS A 46 -4.80 4.71 11.44
CA HIS A 46 -3.70 5.62 11.08
C HIS A 46 -2.37 4.89 10.78
N LEU A 47 -2.44 3.67 10.21
CA LEU A 47 -1.30 2.75 10.08
C LEU A 47 -0.04 3.43 9.55
N ASP A 48 1.08 3.33 10.25
CA ASP A 48 2.35 3.92 9.83
C ASP A 48 2.79 3.45 8.44
N ILE A 49 3.52 4.32 7.74
CA ILE A 49 4.00 4.06 6.38
C ILE A 49 4.90 2.82 6.30
N ASN A 50 5.64 2.53 7.37
CA ASN A 50 6.46 1.32 7.51
C ASN A 50 5.59 0.06 7.50
N THR A 51 4.48 0.06 8.25
CA THR A 51 3.56 -1.08 8.33
C THR A 51 2.91 -1.35 6.98
N ILE A 52 2.51 -0.29 6.28
CA ILE A 52 1.95 -0.40 4.93
C ILE A 52 2.98 -0.96 3.96
N TYR A 53 4.23 -0.50 4.03
CA TYR A 53 5.29 -0.99 3.17
C TYR A 53 5.63 -2.46 3.42
N ASN A 54 5.62 -2.90 4.68
CA ASN A 54 5.80 -4.32 5.00
C ASN A 54 4.68 -5.18 4.42
N GLU A 55 3.44 -4.72 4.50
CA GLU A 55 2.31 -5.39 3.86
C GLU A 55 2.48 -5.44 2.34
N TYR A 56 2.89 -4.33 1.72
CA TYR A 56 3.20 -4.26 0.30
C TYR A 56 4.24 -5.32 -0.11
N LEU A 57 5.34 -5.43 0.66
CA LEU A 57 6.37 -6.44 0.41
C LEU A 57 5.85 -7.87 0.57
N PHE A 58 4.99 -8.11 1.56
CA PHE A 58 4.38 -9.42 1.78
C PHE A 58 3.48 -9.80 0.59
N GLN A 59 2.58 -8.91 0.18
CA GLN A 59 1.66 -9.14 -0.94
C GLN A 59 2.41 -9.25 -2.28
N SER A 60 3.49 -8.48 -2.45
CA SER A 60 4.31 -8.56 -3.67
C SER A 60 5.16 -9.83 -3.77
N LYS A 61 5.39 -10.56 -2.67
CA LYS A 61 6.12 -11.84 -2.67
C LYS A 61 5.21 -13.06 -2.83
N ASN A 62 3.95 -12.95 -2.41
CA ASN A 62 2.97 -14.04 -2.46
C ASN A 62 2.16 -14.07 -3.77
N LYS A 63 2.55 -13.25 -4.76
CA LYS A 63 1.90 -13.12 -6.07
C LYS A 63 2.86 -13.54 -7.18
#